data_AF-A0AAE0E6I6-F1
#
_entry.id   AF-A0AAE0E6I6-F1
#
_cell.length_a   1.000
_cell.length_b   1.000
_cell.length_c   1.000
_cell.angle_alpha   90.00
_cell.angle_beta   90.00
_cell.angle_gamma   90.00
#
_symmetry.space_group_name_H-M   'P 1'
#
loop_
_entity.id
_entity.type
_entity.pdbx_description
1 polymer ?
#
loop_
_entity_poly.entity_id
_entity_poly.type
_entity_poly.pdbx_seq_one_letter_code
_entity_poly.pdbx_strand_id
1 'polypeptide(L)' 'MDEFKDDKELKVGMQVHSDDKAYSLCNTYALRKGFSIRKGHIRRGKSNNIRQRDFLCSKAGFLSDQEVCQDKKIIR' A
#
# COMPACT_ATOMS: atom_id res chain seq x y z
N MET A 1 9.92 10.06 31.73
CA MET A 1 8.86 9.12 31.34
C MET A 1 8.44 9.57 29.95
N ASP A 2 9.22 9.17 28.95
CA ASP A 2 9.01 9.62 27.59
C ASP A 2 7.82 8.85 27.03
N GLU A 3 6.72 9.57 26.83
CA GLU A 3 5.57 9.08 26.08
C GLU A 3 6.06 8.78 24.66
N PHE A 4 6.44 7.53 24.40
CA PHE A 4 6.56 6.99 23.05
C PHE A 4 5.17 6.91 22.46
N LYS A 5 4.69 8.07 22.04
CA LYS A 5 3.43 8.25 21.37
C LYS A 5 3.61 7.61 20.00
N ASP A 6 2.83 6.56 19.73
CA ASP A 6 2.91 5.79 18.49
C ASP A 6 2.26 6.61 17.34
N ASP A 7 2.86 7.76 17.02
CA ASP A 7 2.38 8.82 16.09
C ASP A 7 2.18 8.37 14.64
N LYS A 8 2.51 7.11 14.33
CA LYS A 8 2.47 6.52 12.98
C LYS A 8 1.19 5.72 12.72
N GLU A 9 0.12 6.02 13.45
CA GLU A 9 -1.20 5.44 13.18
C GLU A 9 -1.88 6.14 11.99
N LEU A 10 -2.22 5.37 10.96
CA LEU A 10 -2.96 5.85 9.80
C LEU A 10 -4.44 6.00 10.17
N LYS A 11 -4.98 7.23 10.07
CA LYS A 11 -6.38 7.54 10.43
C LYS A 11 -7.18 8.01 9.22
N VAL A 12 -8.49 7.73 9.24
CA VAL A 12 -9.42 8.24 8.22
C VAL A 12 -9.50 9.76 8.32
N GLY A 13 -9.44 10.44 7.17
CA GLY A 13 -9.52 11.90 7.09
C GLY A 13 -8.18 12.65 7.19
N MET A 14 -7.04 11.93 7.31
CA MET A 14 -5.73 12.57 7.20
C MET A 14 -5.55 13.22 5.82
N GLN A 15 -5.04 14.45 5.82
CA GLN A 15 -4.78 15.20 4.59
C GLN A 15 -3.31 15.10 4.20
N VAL A 16 -3.06 14.91 2.91
CA VAL A 16 -1.73 14.84 2.31
C VAL A 16 -1.70 15.73 1.08
N HIS A 17 -0.58 16.45 0.91
CA HIS A 17 -0.45 17.45 -0.16
C HIS A 17 0.16 16.91 -1.45
N SER A 18 0.57 15.63 -1.47
CA SER A 18 1.16 14.98 -2.64
C SER A 18 0.97 13.47 -2.57
N ASP A 19 0.95 12.85 -3.75
CA ASP A 19 0.97 11.40 -3.94
C ASP A 19 2.11 10.71 -3.19
N ASP A 20 3.31 11.29 -3.24
CA ASP A 20 4.49 10.68 -2.62
C ASP A 20 4.44 10.75 -1.10
N LYS A 21 3.87 11.83 -0.55
CA LYS A 21 3.60 11.92 0.90
C LYS A 21 2.55 10.89 1.32
N ALA A 22 1.48 10.74 0.53
CA ALA A 22 0.46 9.71 0.76
C ALA A 22 1.08 8.30 0.78
N TYR A 23 1.92 8.01 -0.22
CA TYR A 23 2.62 6.73 -0.33
C TYR A 23 3.54 6.48 0.86
N SER A 24 4.39 7.44 1.23
CA SER A 24 5.32 7.32 2.35
C SER A 24 4.62 7.04 3.67
N LEU A 25 3.49 7.73 3.92
CA LEU A 25 2.71 7.57 5.14
C LEU A 25 2.07 6.17 5.21
N CYS A 26 1.40 5.74 4.14
CA CYS A 26 0.82 4.41 4.05
C CYS A 26 1.89 3.30 4.13
N ASN A 27 3.04 3.49 3.47
CA ASN A 27 4.12 2.52 3.48
C ASN A 27 4.78 2.42 4.86
N THR A 28 4.97 3.54 5.55
CA THR A 28 5.48 3.56 6.93
C THR A 28 4.55 2.79 7.87
N TYR A 29 3.25 3.00 7.74
CA TYR A 29 2.24 2.22 8.50
C TYR A 29 2.31 0.73 8.16
N ALA A 30 2.33 0.39 6.87
CA ALA A 30 2.41 -1.00 6.41
C ALA A 30 3.65 -1.72 6.93
N LEU A 31 4.82 -1.07 6.84
CA LEU A 31 6.09 -1.63 7.32
C LEU A 31 6.06 -1.91 8.82
N ARG A 32 5.46 -1.00 9.61
CA ARG A 32 5.24 -1.23 11.06
C ARG A 32 4.30 -2.41 11.31
N LYS A 33 3.35 -2.67 10.40
CA LYS A 33 2.45 -3.82 10.44
C LYS A 33 3.05 -5.09 9.81
N GLY A 34 4.28 -5.05 9.30
CA GLY A 34 4.99 -6.23 8.79
C GLY A 34 4.76 -6.53 7.30
N PHE A 35 4.26 -5.59 6.51
CA PHE A 35 4.12 -5.75 5.06
C PHE A 35 4.53 -4.50 4.30
N SER A 36 4.69 -4.61 2.98
CA SER A 36 4.96 -3.46 2.10
C SER A 36 3.80 -3.22 1.15
N ILE A 37 3.72 -2.02 0.59
CA ILE A 37 2.68 -1.64 -0.38
C ILE A 37 3.28 -1.35 -1.76
N ARG A 38 2.43 -1.36 -2.78
CA ARG A 38 2.73 -0.92 -4.15
C ARG A 38 1.71 0.13 -4.61
N LYS A 39 2.12 1.00 -5.54
CA LYS A 39 1.20 1.92 -6.21
C LYS A 39 0.30 1.12 -7.16
N GLY A 40 -1.01 1.21 -6.96
CA GLY A 40 -2.02 0.52 -7.75
C GLY A 40 -2.65 1.44 -8.80
N HIS A 41 -3.97 1.33 -8.92
CA HIS A 41 -4.73 2.06 -9.93
C HIS A 41 -4.84 3.56 -9.64
N ILE A 42 -4.88 4.35 -10.71
CA ILE A 42 -4.99 5.81 -10.66
C ILE A 42 -6.28 6.19 -11.36
N ARG A 43 -7.20 6.80 -10.63
CA ARG A 43 -8.42 7.36 -11.22
C ARG A 43 -8.18 8.85 -11.49
N ARG A 44 -8.28 9.23 -12.76
CA ARG A 44 -8.08 10.62 -13.20
C ARG A 44 -9.42 11.30 -13.49
N GLY A 45 -9.47 12.61 -13.28
CA GLY A 45 -10.60 13.47 -13.64
C GLY A 45 -10.60 13.85 -15.13
N LYS A 46 -11.58 14.67 -15.53
CA LYS A 46 -11.74 15.15 -16.92
C LYS A 46 -10.52 15.96 -17.40
N SER A 47 -9.88 16.70 -16.51
CA SER A 47 -8.66 17.48 -16.79
C SER A 47 -7.37 16.68 -16.56
N ASN A 48 -7.46 15.35 -16.55
CA ASN A 48 -6.32 14.43 -16.38
C ASN A 48 -5.59 14.55 -15.01
N ASN A 49 -6.17 15.27 -14.05
CA ASN A 49 -5.68 15.36 -12.67
C ASN A 49 -5.97 14.05 -11.90
N ILE A 50 -5.08 13.66 -11.00
CA ILE A 50 -5.30 12.49 -10.13
C ILE A 50 -6.41 12.84 -9.14
N ARG A 51 -7.52 12.10 -9.19
CA ARG A 51 -8.64 12.24 -8.25
C ARG A 51 -8.58 11.20 -7.13
N GLN A 52 -8.06 10.00 -7.43
CA GLN A 52 -7.87 8.92 -6.47
C GLN A 52 -6.66 8.08 -6.87
N ARG A 53 -5.91 7.61 -5.87
CA ARG A 53 -4.90 6.57 -6.05
C ARG A 53 -5.12 5.46 -5.05
N ASP A 54 -5.06 4.23 -5.54
CA ASP A 54 -5.17 3.03 -4.72
C ASP A 54 -3.75 2.55 -4.35
N PHE A 55 -3.54 2.21 -3.09
CA PHE A 55 -2.32 1.56 -2.60
C PHE A 55 -2.67 0.15 -2.14
N LEU A 56 -1.94 -0.84 -2.65
CA LEU A 56 -2.23 -2.25 -2.41
C LEU A 56 -1.06 -2.90 -1.67
N CYS A 57 -1.33 -3.95 -0.89
CA CYS A 57 -0.25 -4.78 -0.36
C CYS A 57 0.61 -5.32 -1.51
N SER A 58 1.92 -5.43 -1.32
CA SER A 58 2.86 -5.94 -2.32
C SER A 58 2.43 -7.34 -2.81
N LYS A 59 2.01 -8.21 -1.89
CA LYS A 59 1.50 -9.56 -2.18
C LYS A 59 0.00 -9.62 -2.53
N ALA A 60 -0.70 -8.51 -2.73
CA ALA A 60 -2.11 -8.55 -3.10
C ALA A 60 -2.30 -9.23 -4.47
N GLY A 61 -3.05 -10.34 -4.50
CA GLY A 61 -3.27 -11.18 -5.69
C GLY A 61 -2.30 -12.36 -5.82
N PHE A 62 -1.34 -12.51 -4.91
CA PHE A 62 -0.52 -13.73 -4.82
C PHE A 62 -1.24 -14.74 -3.92
N LEU A 63 -1.33 -15.99 -4.36
CA LEU A 63 -1.72 -17.10 -3.50
C LEU A 63 -0.68 -17.16 -2.36
N SER A 64 -1.14 -17.31 -1.12
CA SER A 64 -0.24 -17.38 0.04
C SER A 64 0.78 -18.49 -0.16
N ASP A 65 2.02 -18.30 0.30
CA ASP A 65 3.09 -19.31 0.23
C ASP A 65 2.70 -20.69 0.81
N GLN A 66 1.59 -20.76 1.57
CA GLN A 66 0.97 -22.01 2.03
C GLN A 66 0.34 -22.87 0.91
N GLU A 67 0.08 -22.28 -0.27
CA GLU A 67 -0.51 -22.95 -1.44
C GLU A 67 0.47 -23.06 -2.63
N VAL A 68 1.73 -22.64 -2.48
CA VAL A 68 2.73 -22.69 -3.55
C VAL A 68 3.96 -23.50 -3.11
N CYS A 69 3.75 -24.77 -2.78
CA CYS A 69 4.83 -25.77 -2.79
C CYS A 69 4.86 -26.64 -4.06
N GLN A 70 3.86 -26.59 -4.94
CA GLN A 70 3.86 -27.23 -6.27
C GLN A 70 2.97 -26.33 -7.15
N ASP A 71 3.46 -25.65 -8.19
CA ASP A 71 3.90 -26.31 -9.41
C ASP A 71 4.93 -25.50 -10.17
N LYS A 72 6.00 -26.19 -10.53
CA LYS A 72 6.92 -25.76 -11.57
C LYS A 72 6.29 -26.12 -12.92
N LYS A 73 6.09 -25.11 -13.77
CA LYS A 73 6.15 -25.15 -15.24
C LYS A 73 5.04 -25.91 -15.98
N ILE A 74 4.14 -25.17 -16.66
CA ILE A 74 3.66 -25.57 -17.99
C ILE A 74 3.62 -24.33 -18.90
N ILE A 75 4.37 -24.44 -20.00
CA ILE A 75 4.33 -23.61 -21.21
C ILE A 75 3.00 -23.84 -21.93
N ARG A 76 2.33 -22.78 -22.39
CA ARG A 76 1.63 -22.74 -23.70
C ARG A 76 1.59 -21.31 -24.21
#